data_AF-A0A3D4S074-F1
#
_entry.id   AF-A0A3D4S074-F1
#
_cell.length_a   1.000
_cell.length_b   1.000
_cell.length_c   1.000
_cell.angle_alpha   90.00
_cell.angle_beta   90.00
_cell.angle_gamma   90.00
#
_symmetry.space_group_name_H-M   'P 1'
#
loop_
_entity.id
_entity.type
_entity.pdbx_description
1 polymer ?
#
loop_
_entity_poly.entity_id
_entity_poly.type
_entity_poly.pdbx_seq_one_letter_code
_entity_poly.pdbx_strand_id
1 'polypeptide(L)'
;MVESRSPEEDSGNGQEDSALSSNASPEPSLREPIDQVVHRILDIEECALEYIQKASARYNEEADKLKNELSQEQKNLSDDKPNSHRLLALRSIRSTIRQIDRHNKSSPVRTLEQSLFIHLFAAFDKYIGDLVLMLYQHNQDLYKNINREIALSEALKYDSMDALRHAMLDKEIEAIRRKSYTDQFKDLENRFSITLTKFDEWPYFVERAQRRNLFTHCDGVVSAQYLEICRSVGCKFKEQKQIGQRLDIGAKYFFHSCLLVAQVAIMLGQTLWRKVIPGQIDKADLHLVHIIFHYLSDEKWAHAISLSKFALSLPRVSTDEVERIFTVNYAIALKAINKGAAAKKILDKKDWTATTYDFKLAYAVLSEKYADAEELMKKIGKQGELSTSIEL
;
A
#
# COMPACT_ATOMS: atom_id res chain seq x y z
N MET A 1 -16.73 -77.45 -36.22
CA MET A 1 -17.96 -77.67 -35.41
C MET A 1 -18.23 -76.34 -34.72
N VAL A 2 -19.24 -75.60 -35.20
CA VAL A 2 -19.96 -74.44 -34.57
C VAL A 2 -19.08 -73.28 -34.07
N GLU A 3 -18.99 -72.16 -34.80
CA GLU A 3 -19.70 -70.86 -34.56
C GLU A 3 -19.51 -70.34 -33.11
N SER A 4 -19.07 -69.10 -32.82
CA SER A 4 -19.50 -67.81 -33.38
C SER A 4 -18.62 -66.62 -32.88
N ARG A 5 -18.37 -65.64 -33.77
CA ARG A 5 -18.31 -64.14 -33.66
C ARG A 5 -18.44 -63.50 -32.26
N SER A 6 -17.87 -62.35 -31.86
CA SER A 6 -16.98 -61.25 -32.34
C SER A 6 -16.84 -60.27 -31.11
N PRO A 7 -16.27 -59.05 -31.17
CA PRO A 7 -14.88 -58.63 -31.41
C PRO A 7 -14.33 -57.62 -30.34
N GLU A 8 -13.03 -57.28 -30.48
CA GLU A 8 -12.38 -55.94 -30.30
C GLU A 8 -12.60 -55.14 -28.99
N GLU A 9 -11.54 -54.89 -28.19
CA GLU A 9 -10.68 -53.68 -28.16
C GLU A 9 -10.91 -52.97 -26.81
N ASP A 10 -10.00 -52.26 -26.14
CA ASP A 10 -8.57 -52.03 -26.24
C ASP A 10 -8.20 -51.29 -24.93
N SER A 11 -6.93 -51.39 -24.53
CA SER A 11 -6.16 -50.41 -23.76
C SER A 11 -6.53 -50.11 -22.29
N GLY A 12 -5.80 -50.80 -21.40
CA GLY A 12 -4.68 -50.15 -20.70
C GLY A 12 -5.04 -49.06 -19.68
N ASN A 13 -5.46 -49.50 -18.49
CA ASN A 13 -5.47 -48.68 -17.28
C ASN A 13 -4.03 -48.51 -16.78
N GLY A 14 -3.37 -47.42 -17.19
CA GLY A 14 -2.03 -47.02 -16.74
C GLY A 14 -2.09 -45.73 -15.94
N GLN A 15 -2.05 -45.85 -14.62
CA GLN A 15 -1.71 -44.73 -13.73
C GLN A 15 -0.24 -44.35 -13.98
N GLU A 16 -0.01 -43.24 -14.69
CA GLU A 16 1.28 -42.56 -14.69
C GLU A 16 1.17 -41.30 -13.84
N ASP A 17 1.54 -41.47 -12.57
CA ASP A 17 2.18 -40.42 -11.78
C ASP A 17 3.40 -39.92 -12.56
N SER A 18 3.35 -38.69 -13.10
CA SER A 18 4.56 -37.96 -13.44
C SER A 18 4.64 -36.70 -12.59
N ALA A 19 5.34 -36.88 -11.47
CA ALA A 19 5.95 -35.82 -10.71
C ALA A 19 6.89 -35.01 -11.62
N LEU A 20 6.43 -33.83 -12.04
CA LEU A 20 7.32 -32.78 -12.54
C LEU A 20 7.82 -31.96 -11.36
N SER A 21 8.93 -32.46 -10.83
CA SER A 21 9.95 -31.69 -10.12
C SER A 21 10.12 -30.31 -10.73
N SER A 22 9.83 -29.27 -9.95
CA SER A 22 10.54 -28.00 -10.07
C SER A 22 10.90 -27.51 -8.67
N ASN A 23 11.94 -28.12 -8.11
CA ASN A 23 12.82 -27.45 -7.14
C ASN A 23 13.63 -26.34 -7.87
N ALA A 24 12.94 -25.47 -8.60
CA ALA A 24 13.46 -24.16 -8.94
C ALA A 24 13.23 -23.30 -7.70
N SER A 25 14.29 -22.80 -7.08
CA SER A 25 14.16 -21.66 -6.18
C SER A 25 13.24 -20.64 -6.87
N PRO A 26 12.18 -20.14 -6.23
CA PRO A 26 11.24 -19.25 -6.91
C PRO A 26 12.05 -18.10 -7.52
N GLU A 27 11.93 -17.91 -8.84
CA GLU A 27 12.60 -16.78 -9.49
C GLU A 27 12.26 -15.53 -8.68
N PRO A 28 13.27 -14.75 -8.25
CA PRO A 28 13.02 -13.55 -7.48
C PRO A 28 11.99 -12.72 -8.24
N SER A 29 10.82 -12.42 -7.68
CA SER A 29 9.77 -11.71 -8.42
C SER A 29 9.67 -10.27 -7.93
N LEU A 30 9.69 -9.30 -8.85
CA LEU A 30 9.43 -7.89 -8.51
C LEU A 30 8.02 -7.65 -7.95
N ARG A 31 7.15 -8.66 -8.03
CA ARG A 31 5.89 -8.76 -7.28
C ARG A 31 6.11 -8.66 -5.77
N GLU A 32 7.08 -9.40 -5.22
CA GLU A 32 7.17 -9.62 -3.78
C GLU A 32 7.40 -8.33 -2.97
N PRO A 33 8.33 -7.41 -3.34
CA PRO A 33 8.46 -6.14 -2.63
C PRO A 33 7.18 -5.29 -2.69
N ILE A 34 6.44 -5.32 -3.81
CA ILE A 34 5.21 -4.56 -3.98
C ILE A 34 4.10 -5.15 -3.09
N ASP A 35 3.91 -6.46 -3.09
CA ASP A 35 2.92 -7.12 -2.24
C ASP A 35 3.24 -6.87 -0.75
N GLN A 36 4.50 -7.03 -0.35
CA GLN A 36 4.92 -6.82 1.04
C GLN A 36 4.67 -5.38 1.52
N VAL A 37 4.94 -4.36 0.70
CA VAL A 37 4.69 -2.97 1.11
C VAL A 37 3.19 -2.67 1.16
N VAL A 38 2.39 -3.23 0.26
CA VAL A 38 0.94 -3.09 0.29
C VAL A 38 0.38 -3.69 1.58
N HIS A 39 0.73 -4.94 1.90
CA HIS A 39 0.28 -5.58 3.14
C HIS A 39 0.71 -4.81 4.39
N ARG A 40 1.97 -4.33 4.46
CA ARG A 40 2.42 -3.51 5.59
C ARG A 40 1.61 -2.22 5.75
N ILE A 41 1.22 -1.58 4.66
CA ILE A 41 0.39 -0.36 4.73
C ILE A 41 -1.03 -0.71 5.18
N LEU A 42 -1.59 -1.84 4.72
CA LEU A 42 -2.88 -2.33 5.19
C LEU A 42 -2.86 -2.63 6.70
N ASP A 43 -1.82 -3.30 7.20
CA ASP A 43 -1.63 -3.56 8.64
C ASP A 43 -1.58 -2.25 9.45
N ILE A 44 -0.92 -1.22 8.91
CA ILE A 44 -0.85 0.11 9.53
C ILE A 44 -2.23 0.77 9.58
N GLU A 45 -3.02 0.67 8.50
CA GLU A 45 -4.39 1.18 8.47
C GLU A 45 -5.29 0.45 9.48
N GLU A 46 -5.20 -0.87 9.55
CA GLU A 46 -5.96 -1.70 10.50
C GLU A 46 -5.59 -1.38 11.95
N CYS A 47 -4.28 -1.29 12.25
CA CYS A 47 -3.80 -0.86 13.55
C CYS A 47 -4.31 0.53 13.93
N ALA A 48 -4.35 1.46 12.98
CA ALA A 48 -4.87 2.81 13.21
C ALA A 48 -6.37 2.77 13.51
N LEU A 49 -7.15 2.01 12.75
CA LEU A 49 -8.60 1.86 12.98
C LEU A 49 -8.90 1.27 14.35
N GLU A 50 -8.20 0.21 14.74
CA GLU A 50 -8.49 -0.49 15.99
C GLU A 50 -7.94 0.24 17.22
N TYR A 51 -6.65 0.59 17.21
CA TYR A 51 -5.96 1.00 18.43
C TYR A 51 -6.09 2.48 18.74
N ILE A 52 -6.26 3.36 17.74
CA ILE A 52 -6.48 4.79 17.99
C ILE A 52 -7.84 4.99 18.65
N GLN A 53 -8.88 4.28 18.18
CA GLN A 53 -10.21 4.32 18.77
C GLN A 53 -10.21 3.79 20.21
N LYS A 54 -9.58 2.63 20.45
CA LYS A 54 -9.43 2.06 21.79
C LYS A 54 -8.66 2.99 22.74
N ALA A 55 -7.60 3.65 22.26
CA ALA A 55 -6.84 4.61 23.05
C ALA A 55 -7.68 5.85 23.41
N SER A 56 -8.51 6.33 22.49
CA SER A 56 -9.43 7.44 22.72
C SER A 56 -10.50 7.07 23.76
N ALA A 57 -11.13 5.91 23.62
CA ALA A 57 -12.12 5.41 24.59
C ALA A 57 -11.51 5.27 25.99
N ARG A 58 -10.35 4.60 26.09
CA ARG A 58 -9.64 4.43 27.36
C ARG A 58 -9.22 5.76 28.01
N TYR A 59 -8.83 6.74 27.20
CA TYR A 59 -8.51 8.08 27.71
C TYR A 59 -9.73 8.71 28.37
N ASN A 60 -10.90 8.66 27.71
CA ASN A 60 -12.13 9.21 28.27
C ASN A 60 -12.61 8.47 29.52
N GLU A 61 -12.55 7.13 29.51
CA GLU A 61 -12.90 6.30 30.67
C GLU A 61 -12.03 6.61 31.90
N GLU A 62 -10.72 6.79 31.70
CA GLU A 62 -9.82 7.15 32.80
C GLU A 62 -10.10 8.57 33.31
N ALA A 63 -10.48 9.51 32.43
CA ALA A 63 -10.89 10.85 32.83
C ALA A 63 -12.12 10.83 33.75
N ASP A 64 -13.15 10.05 33.39
CA ASP A 64 -14.37 9.89 34.19
C ASP A 64 -14.08 9.20 35.52
N LYS A 65 -13.23 8.15 35.51
CA LYS A 65 -12.79 7.47 36.72
C LYS A 65 -12.08 8.43 37.69
N LEU A 66 -11.10 9.19 37.21
CA LEU A 66 -10.35 10.16 38.03
C LEU A 66 -11.26 11.24 38.61
N LYS A 67 -12.24 11.71 37.83
CA LYS A 67 -13.25 12.67 38.28
C LYS A 67 -14.12 12.10 39.40
N ASN A 68 -14.54 10.85 39.28
CA ASN A 68 -15.34 10.15 40.29
C ASN A 68 -14.54 9.90 41.57
N GLU A 69 -13.29 9.45 41.46
CA GLU A 69 -12.39 9.26 42.60
C GLU A 69 -12.16 10.57 43.37
N LEU A 70 -11.88 11.67 42.66
CA LEU A 70 -11.69 12.98 43.28
C LEU A 70 -12.96 13.44 44.02
N SER A 71 -14.11 13.28 43.39
CA SER A 71 -15.41 13.66 43.99
C SER A 71 -15.72 12.83 45.24
N GLN A 72 -15.39 11.55 45.23
CA GLN A 72 -15.62 10.66 46.37
C GLN A 72 -14.68 10.98 47.53
N GLU A 73 -13.40 11.24 47.26
CA GLU A 73 -12.43 11.59 48.30
C GLU A 73 -12.69 12.98 48.89
N GLN A 74 -13.24 13.92 48.11
CA GLN A 74 -13.74 15.18 48.63
C GLN A 74 -14.90 14.99 49.61
N LYS A 75 -15.84 14.07 49.34
CA LYS A 75 -16.90 13.72 50.31
C LYS A 75 -16.33 13.11 51.59
N ASN A 76 -15.23 12.36 51.50
CA ASN A 76 -14.57 11.76 52.66
C ASN A 76 -13.86 12.78 53.58
N LEU A 77 -13.73 14.04 53.17
CA LEU A 77 -13.19 15.12 53.98
C LEU A 77 -14.24 15.80 54.90
N SER A 78 -15.49 15.35 54.92
CA SER A 78 -16.54 15.92 55.76
C SER A 78 -16.19 15.90 57.26
N ASP A 79 -16.67 16.90 58.01
CA ASP A 79 -16.25 17.12 59.41
C ASP A 79 -16.65 16.01 60.38
N ASP A 80 -17.61 15.17 60.03
CA ASP A 80 -18.07 14.04 60.85
C ASP A 80 -17.13 12.82 60.87
N LYS A 81 -16.02 12.82 60.10
CA LYS A 81 -15.10 11.67 60.01
C LYS A 81 -13.88 11.77 60.94
N PRO A 82 -13.38 10.64 61.49
CA PRO A 82 -12.18 10.62 62.34
C PRO A 82 -10.94 11.23 61.66
N ASN A 83 -10.04 11.84 62.44
CA ASN A 83 -8.81 12.47 61.94
C ASN A 83 -7.92 11.52 61.09
N SER A 84 -7.87 10.23 61.42
CA SER A 84 -7.14 9.22 60.64
C SER A 84 -7.74 9.03 59.24
N HIS A 85 -9.08 9.04 59.11
CA HIS A 85 -9.77 8.99 57.82
C HIS A 85 -9.54 10.25 57.00
N ARG A 86 -9.54 11.42 57.63
CA ARG A 86 -9.23 12.70 56.95
C ARG A 86 -7.79 12.71 56.42
N LEU A 87 -6.82 12.20 57.19
CA LEU A 87 -5.41 12.11 56.75
C LEU A 87 -5.23 11.16 55.57
N LEU A 88 -5.93 10.02 55.55
CA LEU A 88 -5.93 9.08 54.43
C LEU A 88 -6.57 9.70 53.19
N ALA A 89 -7.73 10.35 53.33
CA ALA A 89 -8.40 11.06 52.23
C ALA A 89 -7.50 12.16 51.62
N LEU A 90 -6.80 12.95 52.46
CA LEU A 90 -5.83 13.95 51.98
C LEU A 90 -4.66 13.33 51.18
N ARG A 91 -4.18 12.15 51.58
CA ARG A 91 -3.15 11.41 50.82
C ARG A 91 -3.71 10.92 49.48
N SER A 92 -4.91 10.34 49.47
CA SER A 92 -5.60 9.90 48.24
C SER A 92 -5.79 11.06 47.28
N ILE A 93 -6.32 12.21 47.74
CA ILE A 93 -6.53 13.41 46.90
C ILE A 93 -5.23 13.87 46.26
N ARG A 94 -4.13 13.93 47.01
CA ARG A 94 -2.81 14.29 46.44
C ARG A 94 -2.37 13.31 45.35
N SER A 95 -2.63 12.01 45.54
CA SER A 95 -2.35 11.00 44.52
C SER A 95 -3.21 11.20 43.27
N THR A 96 -4.53 11.36 43.44
CA THR A 96 -5.48 11.59 42.34
C THR A 96 -5.15 12.87 41.57
N ILE A 97 -4.77 13.96 42.25
CA ILE A 97 -4.33 15.22 41.60
C ILE A 97 -3.10 14.97 40.71
N ARG A 98 -2.12 14.18 41.16
CA ARG A 98 -0.95 13.82 40.33
C ARG A 98 -1.34 13.00 39.11
N GLN A 99 -2.31 12.09 39.26
CA GLN A 99 -2.81 11.29 38.15
C GLN A 99 -3.58 12.16 37.14
N ILE A 100 -4.40 13.10 37.61
CA ILE A 100 -5.07 14.10 36.77
C ILE A 100 -4.05 14.96 36.01
N ASP A 101 -3.02 15.46 36.68
CA ASP A 101 -1.96 16.24 36.02
C ASP A 101 -1.25 15.42 34.93
N ARG A 102 -0.93 14.15 35.23
CA ARG A 102 -0.33 13.23 34.26
C ARG A 102 -1.27 12.95 33.09
N HIS A 103 -2.56 12.76 33.36
CA HIS A 103 -3.61 12.49 32.37
C HIS A 103 -3.77 13.68 31.42
N ASN A 104 -3.91 14.89 31.95
CA ASN A 104 -4.04 16.13 31.18
C ASN A 104 -2.81 16.43 30.31
N LYS A 105 -1.62 15.98 30.73
CA LYS A 105 -0.37 16.10 29.96
C LYS A 105 -0.12 14.89 29.05
N SER A 106 -0.93 13.84 29.15
CA SER A 106 -0.80 12.65 28.30
C SER A 106 -1.51 12.86 26.98
N SER A 107 -0.97 12.29 25.91
CA SER A 107 -1.62 12.31 24.60
C SER A 107 -1.42 10.95 23.92
N PRO A 108 -2.01 9.87 24.46
CA PRO A 108 -1.82 8.52 23.93
C PRO A 108 -2.31 8.40 22.48
N VAL A 109 -3.45 9.01 22.15
CA VAL A 109 -4.00 9.06 20.79
C VAL A 109 -3.00 9.68 19.82
N ARG A 110 -2.50 10.88 20.13
CA ARG A 110 -1.48 11.57 19.32
C ARG A 110 -0.20 10.75 19.20
N THR A 111 0.24 10.13 20.30
CA THR A 111 1.46 9.32 20.32
C THR A 111 1.32 8.13 19.36
N LEU A 112 0.17 7.44 19.35
CA LEU A 112 -0.12 6.35 18.42
C LEU A 112 -0.20 6.85 16.97
N GLU A 113 -0.93 7.93 16.71
CA GLU A 113 -1.03 8.54 15.37
C GLU A 113 0.36 8.89 14.81
N GLN A 114 1.19 9.57 15.61
CA GLN A 114 2.55 9.95 15.21
C GLN A 114 3.42 8.72 14.96
N SER A 115 3.34 7.71 15.82
CA SER A 115 4.15 6.49 15.71
C SER A 115 3.80 5.71 14.44
N LEU A 116 2.51 5.51 14.17
CA LEU A 116 2.03 4.83 12.97
C LEU A 116 2.38 5.62 11.70
N PHE A 117 2.27 6.95 11.74
CA PHE A 117 2.61 7.80 10.60
C PHE A 117 4.11 7.78 10.28
N ILE A 118 4.98 7.75 11.29
CA ILE A 118 6.42 7.55 11.10
C ILE A 118 6.68 6.14 10.55
N HIS A 119 6.00 5.12 11.10
CA HIS A 119 6.16 3.74 10.67
C HIS A 119 5.75 3.51 9.20
N LEU A 120 4.74 4.23 8.70
CA LEU A 120 4.35 4.22 7.29
C LEU A 120 5.53 4.51 6.35
N PHE A 121 6.36 5.50 6.70
CA PHE A 121 7.55 5.82 5.92
C PHE A 121 8.72 4.87 6.16
N ALA A 122 8.82 4.27 7.35
CA ALA A 122 9.77 3.19 7.58
C ALA A 122 9.47 1.94 6.72
N ALA A 123 8.18 1.61 6.55
CA ALA A 123 7.75 0.56 5.63
C ALA A 123 8.13 0.89 4.17
N PHE A 124 7.94 2.13 3.75
CA PHE A 124 8.38 2.60 2.43
C PHE A 124 9.91 2.58 2.27
N ASP A 125 10.68 2.97 3.30
CA ASP A 125 12.15 2.94 3.26
C ASP A 125 12.69 1.52 3.15
N LYS A 126 12.03 0.54 3.76
CA LYS A 126 12.36 -0.88 3.56
C LYS A 126 12.02 -1.31 2.13
N TYR A 127 10.83 -0.96 1.66
CA TYR A 127 10.38 -1.26 0.30
C TYR A 127 11.35 -0.76 -0.77
N ILE A 128 11.84 0.48 -0.67
CA ILE A 128 12.83 1.00 -1.62
C ILE A 128 14.09 0.13 -1.66
N GLY A 129 14.57 -0.31 -0.49
CA GLY A 129 15.74 -1.19 -0.42
C GLY A 129 15.49 -2.54 -1.07
N ASP A 130 14.39 -3.20 -0.71
CA ASP A 130 13.99 -4.50 -1.27
C ASP A 130 13.75 -4.40 -2.78
N LEU A 131 13.09 -3.34 -3.25
CA LEU A 131 12.85 -3.11 -4.68
C LEU A 131 14.16 -2.93 -5.46
N VAL A 132 15.08 -2.09 -4.95
CA VAL A 132 16.38 -1.86 -5.60
C VAL A 132 17.18 -3.16 -5.64
N LEU A 133 17.21 -3.92 -4.54
CA LEU A 133 17.87 -5.23 -4.50
C LEU A 133 17.37 -6.14 -5.64
N MET A 134 16.04 -6.26 -5.76
CA MET A 134 15.41 -7.11 -6.77
C MET A 134 15.69 -6.64 -8.19
N LEU A 135 15.69 -5.32 -8.45
CA LEU A 135 16.02 -4.78 -9.79
C LEU A 135 17.45 -5.12 -10.22
N TYR A 136 18.42 -5.06 -9.29
CA TYR A 136 19.82 -5.41 -9.56
C TYR A 136 20.03 -6.91 -9.76
N GLN A 137 19.27 -7.75 -9.05
CA GLN A 137 19.33 -9.21 -9.24
C GLN A 137 18.86 -9.61 -10.65
N HIS A 138 17.83 -8.94 -11.19
CA HIS A 138 17.32 -9.19 -12.54
C HIS A 138 18.18 -8.60 -13.66
N ASN A 139 18.85 -7.48 -13.39
CA ASN A 139 19.68 -6.82 -14.39
C ASN A 139 21.07 -6.55 -13.83
N GLN A 140 21.97 -7.52 -14.03
CA GLN A 140 23.35 -7.44 -13.55
C GLN A 140 24.16 -6.30 -14.23
N ASP A 141 23.73 -5.80 -15.39
CA ASP A 141 24.40 -4.64 -16.00
C ASP A 141 24.26 -3.37 -15.17
N LEU A 142 23.26 -3.30 -14.27
CA LEU A 142 23.10 -2.18 -13.36
C LEU A 142 24.29 -2.02 -12.40
N TYR A 143 25.01 -3.11 -12.08
CA TYR A 143 26.22 -3.04 -11.25
C TYR A 143 27.33 -2.23 -11.91
N LYS A 144 27.38 -2.15 -13.24
CA LYS A 144 28.38 -1.35 -13.97
C LYS A 144 28.26 0.14 -13.67
N ASN A 145 27.09 0.59 -13.22
CA ASN A 145 26.82 1.97 -12.87
C ASN A 145 27.09 2.28 -11.39
N ILE A 146 27.51 1.29 -10.58
CA ILE A 146 27.93 1.52 -9.19
C ILE A 146 29.38 2.01 -9.20
N ASN A 147 29.54 3.33 -9.11
CA ASN A 147 30.85 3.97 -8.96
C ASN A 147 31.28 3.97 -7.49
N ARG A 148 31.83 2.84 -7.02
CA ARG A 148 32.47 2.73 -5.71
C ARG A 148 33.89 2.21 -5.83
N GLU A 149 34.85 2.97 -5.29
CA GLU A 149 36.22 2.53 -5.13
C GLU A 149 36.33 1.66 -3.87
N ILE A 150 37.05 0.54 -3.99
CA ILE A 150 37.33 -0.36 -2.85
C ILE A 150 38.83 -0.63 -2.82
N ALA A 151 39.40 -0.66 -1.61
CA ALA A 151 40.79 -1.08 -1.47
C ALA A 151 40.92 -2.58 -1.77
N LEU A 152 41.99 -2.98 -2.45
CA LEU A 152 42.25 -4.41 -2.74
C LEU A 152 42.28 -5.26 -1.47
N SER A 153 42.80 -4.72 -0.36
CA SER A 153 42.80 -5.39 0.94
C SER A 153 41.41 -5.63 1.53
N GLU A 154 40.40 -4.83 1.15
CA GLU A 154 39.00 -5.06 1.50
C GLU A 154 38.36 -6.05 0.53
N ALA A 155 38.67 -5.95 -0.78
CA ALA A 155 38.19 -6.87 -1.80
C ALA A 155 38.56 -8.33 -1.50
N LEU A 156 39.80 -8.56 -1.05
CA LEU A 156 40.33 -9.88 -0.73
C LEU A 156 39.70 -10.51 0.53
N LYS A 157 38.84 -9.79 1.27
CA LYS A 157 38.10 -10.36 2.42
C LYS A 157 36.85 -11.14 2.02
N TYR A 158 36.42 -11.04 0.76
CA TYR A 158 35.22 -11.70 0.27
C TYR A 158 35.56 -13.02 -0.41
N ASP A 159 34.76 -14.05 -0.12
CA ASP A 159 34.98 -15.41 -0.63
C ASP A 159 34.74 -15.55 -2.14
N SER A 160 34.00 -14.61 -2.74
CA SER A 160 33.69 -14.61 -4.17
C SER A 160 33.37 -13.22 -4.70
N MET A 161 33.43 -13.08 -6.04
CA MET A 161 32.98 -11.86 -6.70
C MET A 161 31.49 -11.58 -6.49
N ASP A 162 30.67 -12.61 -6.32
CA ASP A 162 29.25 -12.44 -6.03
C ASP A 162 29.02 -11.95 -4.61
N ALA A 163 29.76 -12.47 -3.62
CA ALA A 163 29.73 -11.96 -2.25
C ALA A 163 30.15 -10.48 -2.20
N LEU A 164 31.17 -10.11 -2.97
CA LEU A 164 31.59 -8.72 -3.12
C LEU A 164 30.49 -7.85 -3.76
N ARG A 165 29.85 -8.31 -4.85
CA ARG A 165 28.74 -7.59 -5.51
C ARG A 165 27.59 -7.32 -4.55
N HIS A 166 27.15 -8.33 -3.80
CA HIS A 166 26.09 -8.18 -2.80
C HIS A 166 26.46 -7.15 -1.74
N ALA A 167 27.67 -7.24 -1.17
CA ALA A 167 28.13 -6.27 -0.18
C ALA A 167 28.22 -4.83 -0.72
N MET A 168 28.59 -4.65 -2.00
CA MET A 168 28.59 -3.33 -2.63
C MET A 168 27.18 -2.80 -2.89
N LEU A 169 26.26 -3.69 -3.29
CA LEU A 169 24.85 -3.34 -3.47
C LEU A 169 24.20 -2.96 -2.13
N ASP A 170 24.47 -3.67 -1.05
CA ASP A 170 23.95 -3.34 0.28
C ASP A 170 24.39 -1.94 0.72
N LYS A 171 25.68 -1.62 0.53
CA LYS A 171 26.22 -0.27 0.79
C LYS A 171 25.55 0.79 -0.09
N GLU A 172 25.17 0.45 -1.32
CA GLU A 172 24.47 1.34 -2.24
C GLU A 172 23.02 1.57 -1.86
N ILE A 173 22.30 0.50 -1.50
CA ILE A 173 20.93 0.55 -0.99
C ILE A 173 20.88 1.44 0.27
N GLU A 174 21.80 1.23 1.21
CA GLU A 174 21.88 2.07 2.42
C GLU A 174 22.16 3.54 2.10
N ALA A 175 22.98 3.82 1.09
CA ALA A 175 23.23 5.19 0.65
C ALA A 175 21.98 5.82 0.02
N ILE A 176 21.20 5.07 -0.76
CA ILE A 176 19.92 5.52 -1.33
C ILE A 176 18.92 5.81 -0.20
N ARG A 177 18.73 4.88 0.75
CA ARG A 177 17.75 5.01 1.84
C ARG A 177 17.98 6.22 2.74
N ARG A 178 19.22 6.70 2.88
CA ARG A 178 19.56 7.89 3.67
C ARG A 178 19.23 9.22 2.98
N LYS A 179 18.99 9.20 1.68
CA LYS A 179 18.65 10.41 0.92
C LYS A 179 17.21 10.82 1.16
N SER A 180 16.89 12.08 0.83
CA SER A 180 15.51 12.54 0.78
C SER A 180 14.74 11.76 -0.29
N TYR A 181 13.42 11.58 -0.15
CA TYR A 181 12.64 10.86 -1.17
C TYR A 181 12.69 11.52 -2.55
N THR A 182 12.79 12.85 -2.60
CA THR A 182 13.00 13.57 -3.86
C THR A 182 14.31 13.17 -4.53
N ASP A 183 15.38 13.01 -3.75
CA ASP A 183 16.68 12.58 -4.26
C ASP A 183 16.69 11.08 -4.60
N GLN A 184 16.02 10.24 -3.81
CA GLN A 184 15.84 8.81 -4.10
C GLN A 184 15.16 8.62 -5.46
N PHE A 185 14.04 9.31 -5.70
CA PHE A 185 13.33 9.24 -6.98
C PHE A 185 14.20 9.77 -8.12
N LYS A 186 14.87 10.91 -7.95
CA LYS A 186 15.79 11.47 -8.95
C LYS A 186 16.92 10.51 -9.30
N ASP A 187 17.52 9.85 -8.31
CA ASP A 187 18.55 8.85 -8.53
C ASP A 187 18.02 7.68 -9.36
N LEU A 188 16.83 7.17 -9.05
CA LEU A 188 16.20 6.09 -9.79
C LEU A 188 15.84 6.53 -11.22
N GLU A 189 15.29 7.73 -11.40
CA GLU A 189 15.01 8.32 -12.72
C GLU A 189 16.27 8.36 -13.59
N ASN A 190 17.40 8.81 -13.03
CA ASN A 190 18.68 8.86 -13.75
C ASN A 190 19.20 7.46 -14.09
N ARG A 191 19.21 6.54 -13.11
CA ARG A 191 19.72 5.17 -13.29
C ARG A 191 18.95 4.39 -14.35
N PHE A 192 17.64 4.55 -14.37
CA PHE A 192 16.76 3.81 -15.28
C PHE A 192 16.33 4.62 -16.51
N SER A 193 16.76 5.87 -16.62
CA SER A 193 16.40 6.79 -17.72
C SER A 193 14.89 6.82 -17.95
N ILE A 194 14.15 7.11 -16.88
CA ILE A 194 12.67 7.16 -16.87
C ILE A 194 12.20 8.30 -15.97
N THR A 195 10.97 8.75 -16.14
CA THR A 195 10.33 9.74 -15.25
C THR A 195 9.43 9.01 -14.25
N LEU A 196 9.63 9.27 -12.96
CA LEU A 196 8.91 8.68 -11.84
C LEU A 196 8.09 9.72 -11.06
N THR A 197 8.35 11.01 -11.25
CA THR A 197 7.79 12.11 -10.42
C THR A 197 6.67 12.90 -11.09
N LYS A 198 6.32 12.58 -12.34
CA LYS A 198 5.34 13.34 -13.12
C LYS A 198 3.91 12.81 -12.96
N PHE A 199 3.30 13.10 -11.81
CA PHE A 199 1.89 12.83 -11.53
C PHE A 199 1.32 13.84 -10.52
N ASP A 200 0.00 14.05 -10.55
CA ASP A 200 -0.67 15.14 -9.82
C ASP A 200 -0.45 15.05 -8.30
N GLU A 201 -0.29 13.85 -7.76
CA GLU A 201 -0.13 13.60 -6.34
C GLU A 201 1.32 13.68 -5.83
N TRP A 202 2.32 13.83 -6.71
CA TRP A 202 3.73 13.91 -6.33
C TRP A 202 4.04 15.01 -5.30
N PRO A 203 3.56 16.26 -5.47
CA PRO A 203 3.83 17.33 -4.49
C PRO A 203 3.31 17.00 -3.10
N TYR A 204 2.18 16.28 -3.03
CA TYR A 204 1.59 15.85 -1.78
C TYR A 204 2.42 14.74 -1.14
N PHE A 205 2.92 13.77 -1.90
CA PHE A 205 3.77 12.71 -1.35
C PHE A 205 5.02 13.30 -0.68
N VAL A 206 5.68 14.25 -1.37
CA VAL A 206 6.83 14.99 -0.83
C VAL A 206 6.46 15.73 0.46
N GLU A 207 5.28 16.35 0.52
CA GLU A 207 4.81 17.02 1.74
C GLU A 207 4.63 16.05 2.91
N ARG A 208 4.07 14.85 2.72
CA ARG A 208 3.91 13.87 3.81
C ARG A 208 5.27 13.37 4.29
N ALA A 209 6.20 13.14 3.36
CA ALA A 209 7.58 12.82 3.65
C ALA A 209 8.27 13.90 4.50
N GLN A 210 8.13 15.17 4.13
CA GLN A 210 8.69 16.27 4.91
C GLN A 210 7.99 16.41 6.27
N ARG A 211 6.67 16.18 6.33
CA ARG A 211 5.93 16.19 7.59
C ARG A 211 6.38 15.05 8.52
N ARG A 212 6.73 13.88 7.98
CA ARG A 212 7.33 12.79 8.78
C ARG A 212 8.62 13.24 9.43
N ASN A 213 9.47 13.99 8.73
CA ASN A 213 10.71 14.52 9.31
C ASN A 213 10.41 15.49 10.47
N LEU A 214 9.38 16.33 10.34
CA LEU A 214 8.94 17.21 11.43
C LEU A 214 8.52 16.41 12.66
N PHE A 215 7.73 15.34 12.50
CA PHE A 215 7.33 14.50 13.63
C PHE A 215 8.49 13.69 14.23
N THR A 216 9.48 13.32 13.42
CA THR A 216 10.65 12.56 13.88
C THR A 216 11.63 13.44 14.67
N HIS A 217 11.84 14.70 14.24
CA HIS A 217 12.93 15.53 14.76
C HIS A 217 12.49 16.78 15.52
N CYS A 218 11.26 17.26 15.29
CA CYS A 218 10.79 18.55 15.80
C CYS A 218 9.35 18.49 16.34
N ASP A 219 8.85 17.31 16.72
CA ASP A 219 7.51 17.09 17.29
C ASP A 219 6.37 17.74 16.48
N GLY A 220 6.53 17.74 15.16
CA GLY A 220 5.55 18.28 14.20
C GLY A 220 5.56 19.80 14.07
N VAL A 221 6.56 20.50 14.61
CA VAL A 221 6.69 21.96 14.50
C VAL A 221 7.21 22.35 13.12
N VAL A 222 6.49 23.24 12.42
CA VAL A 222 6.82 23.70 11.07
C VAL A 222 8.14 24.48 11.06
N SER A 223 9.06 24.08 10.20
CA SER A 223 10.32 24.77 9.92
C SER A 223 10.26 25.55 8.59
N ALA A 224 11.19 26.50 8.40
CA ALA A 224 11.36 27.20 7.12
C ALA A 224 11.67 26.22 5.98
N GLN A 225 12.55 25.24 6.24
CA GLN A 225 12.95 24.19 5.30
C GLN A 225 11.74 23.38 4.82
N TYR A 226 10.83 22.99 5.72
CA TYR A 226 9.61 22.26 5.34
C TYR A 226 8.77 23.05 4.32
N LEU A 227 8.54 24.35 4.58
CA LEU A 227 7.74 25.20 3.69
C LEU A 227 8.43 25.43 2.33
N GLU A 228 9.74 25.58 2.34
CA GLU A 228 10.55 25.77 1.14
C GLU A 228 10.48 24.54 0.22
N ILE A 229 10.71 23.34 0.76
CA ILE A 229 10.65 22.09 0.00
C ILE A 229 9.23 21.84 -0.53
N CYS A 230 8.20 22.08 0.28
CA CYS A 230 6.82 21.93 -0.18
C CYS A 230 6.50 22.91 -1.32
N ARG A 231 7.01 24.14 -1.27
CA ARG A 231 6.84 25.14 -2.33
C ARG A 231 7.60 24.76 -3.60
N SER A 232 8.82 24.22 -3.48
CA SER A 232 9.65 23.86 -4.64
C SER A 232 9.03 22.76 -5.50
N VAL A 233 8.21 21.89 -4.91
CA VAL A 233 7.45 20.86 -5.63
C VAL A 233 6.01 21.29 -5.98
N GLY A 234 5.63 22.53 -5.67
CA GLY A 234 4.29 23.05 -6.00
C GLY A 234 3.15 22.53 -5.11
N CYS A 235 3.45 22.06 -3.90
CA CYS A 235 2.43 21.58 -2.96
C CYS A 235 1.51 22.72 -2.53
N LYS A 236 0.19 22.51 -2.65
CA LYS A 236 -0.84 23.48 -2.28
C LYS A 236 -1.44 23.13 -0.93
N PHE A 237 -1.34 24.05 0.02
CA PHE A 237 -1.99 23.91 1.32
C PHE A 237 -3.41 24.48 1.29
N LYS A 238 -4.36 23.79 1.92
CA LYS A 238 -5.73 24.32 2.12
C LYS A 238 -5.73 25.58 2.99
N GLU A 239 -4.81 25.62 3.95
CA GLU A 239 -4.61 26.72 4.88
C GLU A 239 -3.12 27.04 4.94
N GLN A 240 -2.79 28.33 4.97
CA GLN A 240 -1.41 28.76 5.08
C GLN A 240 -0.80 28.25 6.39
N LYS A 241 0.32 27.53 6.28
CA LYS A 241 1.08 27.05 7.45
C LYS A 241 2.18 28.05 7.81
N GLN A 242 2.36 28.28 9.12
CA GLN A 242 3.31 29.25 9.65
C GLN A 242 4.48 28.55 10.34
N ILE A 243 5.68 29.15 10.27
CA ILE A 243 6.84 28.66 11.02
C ILE A 243 6.53 28.67 12.52
N GLY A 244 6.91 27.61 13.23
CA GLY A 244 6.62 27.45 14.65
C GLY A 244 5.22 26.88 14.94
N GLN A 245 4.33 26.79 13.95
CA GLN A 245 3.06 26.11 14.10
C GLN A 245 3.28 24.62 14.35
N ARG A 246 2.64 24.06 15.38
CA ARG A 246 2.60 22.60 15.57
C ARG A 246 1.50 22.00 14.71
N LEU A 247 1.86 20.99 13.92
CA LEU A 247 0.92 20.25 13.10
C LEU A 247 0.35 19.05 13.86
N ASP A 248 -0.89 18.73 13.52
CA ASP A 248 -1.54 17.48 13.89
C ASP A 248 -1.78 16.62 12.64
N ILE A 249 -1.89 15.31 12.85
CA ILE A 249 -2.15 14.33 11.79
C ILE A 249 -3.66 14.19 11.68
N GLY A 250 -4.30 13.55 12.67
CA GLY A 250 -5.73 13.24 12.64
C GLY A 250 -6.09 12.19 11.58
N ALA A 251 -7.18 11.47 11.83
CA ALA A 251 -7.61 10.33 11.02
C ALA A 251 -7.66 10.62 9.50
N LYS A 252 -8.29 11.72 9.09
CA LYS A 252 -8.47 12.03 7.66
C LYS A 252 -7.15 12.21 6.92
N TYR A 253 -6.17 12.90 7.53
CA TYR A 253 -4.86 13.09 6.91
C TYR A 253 -4.07 11.78 6.94
N PHE A 254 -4.16 11.01 8.02
CA PHE A 254 -3.49 9.72 8.18
C PHE A 254 -3.89 8.71 7.10
N PHE A 255 -5.19 8.41 6.97
CA PHE A 255 -5.67 7.44 5.97
C PHE A 255 -5.43 7.92 4.54
N HIS A 256 -5.52 9.22 4.29
CA HIS A 256 -5.15 9.76 2.99
C HIS A 256 -3.65 9.65 2.71
N SER A 257 -2.81 9.67 3.75
CA SER A 257 -1.37 9.43 3.61
C SER A 257 -1.07 7.96 3.33
N CYS A 258 -1.78 7.02 3.96
CA CYS A 258 -1.68 5.59 3.66
C CYS A 258 -2.03 5.31 2.19
N LEU A 259 -3.18 5.82 1.72
CA LEU A 259 -3.59 5.78 0.31
C LEU A 259 -2.49 6.28 -0.64
N LEU A 260 -1.95 7.47 -0.33
CA LEU A 260 -0.96 8.11 -1.18
C LEU A 260 0.37 7.34 -1.21
N VAL A 261 0.85 6.88 -0.06
CA VAL A 261 2.11 6.12 0.03
C VAL A 261 1.97 4.77 -0.67
N ALA A 262 0.84 4.07 -0.51
CA ALA A 262 0.57 2.83 -1.22
C ALA A 262 0.53 3.05 -2.74
N GLN A 263 -0.19 4.08 -3.20
CA GLN A 263 -0.24 4.45 -4.61
C GLN A 263 1.18 4.68 -5.18
N VAL A 264 1.99 5.50 -4.50
CA VAL A 264 3.35 5.82 -4.95
C VAL A 264 4.23 4.58 -4.96
N ALA A 265 4.11 3.71 -3.95
CA ALA A 265 4.87 2.48 -3.88
C ALA A 265 4.56 1.56 -5.08
N ILE A 266 3.28 1.30 -5.33
CA ILE A 266 2.82 0.45 -6.44
C ILE A 266 3.22 1.05 -7.79
N MET A 267 2.99 2.36 -8.00
CA MET A 267 3.37 3.04 -9.24
C MET A 267 4.88 2.96 -9.50
N LEU A 268 5.71 3.18 -8.47
CA LEU A 268 7.16 3.07 -8.57
C LEU A 268 7.58 1.65 -8.98
N GLY A 269 7.08 0.64 -8.27
CA GLY A 269 7.41 -0.77 -8.52
C GLY A 269 6.99 -1.22 -9.92
N GLN A 270 5.76 -0.91 -10.31
CA GLN A 270 5.22 -1.23 -11.64
C GLN A 270 5.99 -0.54 -12.76
N THR A 271 6.34 0.74 -12.59
CA THR A 271 7.07 1.52 -13.60
C THR A 271 8.48 0.96 -13.78
N LEU A 272 9.19 0.67 -12.69
CA LEU A 272 10.54 0.12 -12.74
C LEU A 272 10.55 -1.33 -13.23
N TRP A 273 9.60 -2.17 -12.83
CA TRP A 273 9.50 -3.55 -13.31
C TRP A 273 9.35 -3.60 -14.83
N ARG A 274 8.40 -2.85 -15.39
CA ARG A 274 8.17 -2.80 -16.85
C ARG A 274 9.37 -2.25 -17.61
N LYS A 275 10.14 -1.37 -16.99
CA LYS A 275 11.35 -0.78 -17.58
C LYS A 275 12.53 -1.74 -17.56
N VAL A 276 12.76 -2.44 -16.45
CA VAL A 276 13.91 -3.32 -16.25
C VAL A 276 13.71 -4.69 -16.88
N ILE A 277 12.47 -5.19 -16.91
CA ILE A 277 12.14 -6.51 -17.45
C ILE A 277 10.99 -6.42 -18.47
N PRO A 278 11.23 -5.85 -19.68
CA PRO A 278 10.18 -5.68 -20.70
C PRO A 278 9.55 -6.99 -21.18
N GLY A 279 10.22 -8.13 -20.98
CA GLY A 279 9.71 -9.47 -21.29
C GLY A 279 8.64 -10.00 -20.33
N GLN A 280 8.35 -9.28 -19.24
CA GLN A 280 7.37 -9.68 -18.21
C GLN A 280 6.20 -8.69 -18.09
N ILE A 281 5.86 -7.97 -19.16
CA ILE A 281 4.76 -7.00 -19.14
C ILE A 281 3.42 -7.66 -18.79
N ASP A 282 3.19 -8.87 -19.30
CA ASP A 282 2.04 -9.73 -18.95
C ASP A 282 1.96 -10.03 -17.45
N LYS A 283 3.08 -10.44 -16.83
CA LYS A 283 3.15 -10.70 -15.38
C LYS A 283 2.91 -9.42 -14.57
N ALA A 284 3.52 -8.31 -14.98
CA ALA A 284 3.34 -7.01 -14.32
C ALA A 284 1.88 -6.51 -14.42
N ASP A 285 1.23 -6.76 -15.56
CA ASP A 285 -0.17 -6.46 -15.80
C ASP A 285 -1.11 -7.29 -14.94
N LEU A 286 -0.96 -8.62 -14.95
CA LEU A 286 -1.77 -9.52 -14.12
C LEU A 286 -1.63 -9.17 -12.63
N HIS A 287 -0.40 -8.90 -12.19
CA HIS A 287 -0.15 -8.44 -10.82
C HIS A 287 -0.89 -7.11 -10.50
N LEU A 288 -0.85 -6.13 -11.40
CA LEU A 288 -1.56 -4.86 -11.21
C LEU A 288 -3.09 -5.06 -11.21
N VAL A 289 -3.60 -5.94 -12.07
CA VAL A 289 -5.02 -6.34 -12.09
C VAL A 289 -5.42 -6.92 -10.74
N HIS A 290 -4.63 -7.84 -10.19
CA HIS A 290 -4.92 -8.49 -8.90
C HIS A 290 -4.91 -7.48 -7.75
N ILE A 291 -3.92 -6.58 -7.69
CA ILE A 291 -3.90 -5.51 -6.68
C ILE A 291 -5.17 -4.65 -6.76
N ILE A 292 -5.54 -4.21 -7.97
CA ILE A 292 -6.76 -3.40 -8.16
C ILE A 292 -7.99 -4.17 -7.74
N PHE A 293 -8.08 -5.46 -8.11
CA PHE A 293 -9.19 -6.32 -7.76
C PHE A 293 -9.30 -6.55 -6.25
N HIS A 294 -8.20 -6.80 -5.55
CA HIS A 294 -8.20 -6.89 -4.08
C HIS A 294 -8.73 -5.61 -3.44
N TYR A 295 -8.28 -4.43 -3.90
CA TYR A 295 -8.83 -3.17 -3.43
C TYR A 295 -10.32 -2.97 -3.75
N LEU A 296 -10.85 -3.57 -4.82
CA LEU A 296 -12.29 -3.58 -5.08
C LEU A 296 -13.02 -4.50 -4.10
N SER A 297 -12.52 -5.71 -3.88
CA SER A 297 -13.10 -6.71 -2.96
C SER A 297 -13.14 -6.20 -1.52
N ASP A 298 -12.12 -5.45 -1.11
CA ASP A 298 -12.03 -4.83 0.23
C ASP A 298 -12.77 -3.47 0.30
N GLU A 299 -13.51 -3.10 -0.73
CA GLU A 299 -14.23 -1.82 -0.84
C GLU A 299 -13.34 -0.57 -0.68
N LYS A 300 -12.03 -0.69 -0.93
CA LYS A 300 -11.05 0.40 -0.90
C LYS A 300 -11.09 1.19 -2.22
N TRP A 301 -12.26 1.74 -2.55
CA TRP A 301 -12.57 2.37 -3.83
C TRP A 301 -11.57 3.45 -4.27
N ALA A 302 -11.04 4.23 -3.34
CA ALA A 302 -10.07 5.28 -3.64
C ALA A 302 -8.75 4.72 -4.20
N HIS A 303 -8.27 3.59 -3.65
CA HIS A 303 -7.09 2.89 -4.15
C HIS A 303 -7.36 2.33 -5.55
N ALA A 304 -8.46 1.60 -5.71
CA ALA A 304 -8.85 1.00 -6.99
C ALA A 304 -9.01 2.05 -8.10
N ILE A 305 -9.64 3.19 -7.82
CA ILE A 305 -9.77 4.31 -8.77
C ILE A 305 -8.40 4.85 -9.18
N SER A 306 -7.54 5.13 -8.21
CA SER A 306 -6.25 5.76 -8.48
C SER A 306 -5.35 4.85 -9.31
N LEU A 307 -5.28 3.57 -8.94
CA LEU A 307 -4.46 2.58 -9.62
C LEU A 307 -5.02 2.20 -10.99
N SER A 308 -6.35 2.18 -11.16
CA SER A 308 -6.94 1.93 -12.49
C SER A 308 -6.65 3.09 -13.46
N LYS A 309 -6.67 4.34 -12.98
CA LYS A 309 -6.23 5.50 -13.78
C LYS A 309 -4.77 5.36 -14.20
N PHE A 310 -3.91 4.97 -13.26
CA PHE A 310 -2.50 4.72 -13.55
C PHE A 310 -2.35 3.62 -14.60
N ALA A 311 -3.01 2.48 -14.43
CA ALA A 311 -2.97 1.35 -15.35
C ALA A 311 -3.38 1.74 -16.78
N LEU A 312 -4.47 2.50 -16.93
CA LEU A 312 -4.93 3.02 -18.23
C LEU A 312 -4.05 4.15 -18.81
N SER A 313 -3.11 4.68 -18.03
CA SER A 313 -2.13 5.68 -18.49
C SER A 313 -0.78 5.08 -18.87
N LEU A 314 -0.59 3.77 -18.67
CA LEU A 314 0.65 3.09 -19.00
C LEU A 314 0.93 3.15 -20.51
N PRO A 315 2.20 3.34 -20.94
CA PRO A 315 2.54 3.41 -22.36
C PRO A 315 2.25 2.12 -23.13
N ARG A 316 2.24 0.98 -22.43
CA ARG A 316 2.04 -0.35 -23.00
C ARG A 316 1.37 -1.27 -21.97
N VAL A 317 0.33 -1.96 -22.44
CA VAL A 317 -0.36 -3.07 -21.77
C VAL A 317 -0.16 -4.32 -22.62
N SER A 318 -0.15 -5.50 -22.01
CA SER A 318 0.15 -6.79 -22.64
C SER A 318 -0.87 -7.16 -23.73
N THR A 319 -2.17 -7.04 -23.42
CA THR A 319 -3.27 -7.40 -24.32
C THR A 319 -4.49 -6.47 -24.16
N ASP A 320 -5.40 -6.47 -25.15
CA ASP A 320 -6.65 -5.69 -25.07
C ASP A 320 -7.57 -6.24 -23.96
N GLU A 321 -7.54 -7.54 -23.68
CA GLU A 321 -8.30 -8.16 -22.60
C GLU A 321 -7.90 -7.58 -21.24
N VAL A 322 -6.60 -7.45 -20.96
CA VAL A 322 -6.10 -6.84 -19.72
C VAL A 322 -6.52 -5.37 -19.63
N GLU A 323 -6.39 -4.61 -20.72
CA GLU A 323 -6.79 -3.20 -20.73
C GLU A 323 -8.31 -3.03 -20.48
N ARG A 324 -9.12 -3.97 -20.97
CA ARG A 324 -10.56 -4.02 -20.67
C ARG A 324 -10.82 -4.36 -19.21
N ILE A 325 -10.06 -5.26 -18.61
CA ILE A 325 -10.16 -5.54 -17.16
C ILE A 325 -9.88 -4.27 -16.35
N PHE A 326 -8.81 -3.52 -16.67
CA PHE A 326 -8.56 -2.22 -16.02
C PHE A 326 -9.73 -1.24 -16.21
N THR A 327 -10.33 -1.20 -17.40
CA THR A 327 -11.47 -0.33 -17.71
C THR A 327 -12.71 -0.72 -16.89
N VAL A 328 -13.02 -2.02 -16.82
CA VAL A 328 -14.13 -2.58 -16.03
C VAL A 328 -13.92 -2.32 -14.54
N ASN A 329 -12.74 -2.65 -14.02
CA ASN A 329 -12.39 -2.41 -12.61
C ASN A 329 -12.52 -0.94 -12.23
N TYR A 330 -12.08 -0.03 -13.11
CA TYR A 330 -12.26 1.41 -12.89
C TYR A 330 -13.73 1.80 -12.82
N ALA A 331 -14.54 1.30 -13.75
CA ALA A 331 -15.97 1.59 -13.82
C ALA A 331 -16.72 1.05 -12.59
N ILE A 332 -16.38 -0.15 -12.10
CA ILE A 332 -16.89 -0.72 -10.84
C ILE A 332 -16.61 0.25 -9.68
N ALA A 333 -15.34 0.66 -9.51
CA ALA A 333 -14.94 1.54 -8.42
C ALA A 333 -15.67 2.90 -8.47
N LEU A 334 -15.85 3.47 -9.66
CA LEU A 334 -16.59 4.71 -9.86
C LEU A 334 -18.09 4.55 -9.53
N LYS A 335 -18.71 3.43 -9.92
CA LYS A 335 -20.12 3.15 -9.64
C LYS A 335 -20.36 3.01 -8.13
N ALA A 336 -19.45 2.33 -7.41
CA ALA A 336 -19.52 2.16 -5.96
C ALA A 336 -19.54 3.48 -5.17
N ILE A 337 -18.89 4.53 -5.70
CA ILE A 337 -18.90 5.88 -5.09
C ILE A 337 -19.94 6.83 -5.72
N ASN A 338 -21.01 6.27 -6.30
CA ASN A 338 -22.12 7.00 -6.94
C ASN A 338 -21.70 7.91 -8.12
N LYS A 339 -20.63 7.57 -8.83
CA LYS A 339 -20.17 8.29 -10.04
C LYS A 339 -20.52 7.54 -11.33
N GLY A 340 -21.76 7.08 -11.45
CA GLY A 340 -22.24 6.28 -12.59
C GLY A 340 -22.04 6.94 -13.95
N ALA A 341 -22.23 8.26 -14.07
CA ALA A 341 -21.98 8.99 -15.32
C ALA A 341 -20.50 8.96 -15.74
N ALA A 342 -19.57 9.04 -14.78
CA ALA A 342 -18.14 8.92 -15.05
C ALA A 342 -17.76 7.47 -15.41
N ALA A 343 -18.36 6.48 -14.73
CA ALA A 343 -18.17 5.06 -15.04
C ALA A 343 -18.57 4.75 -16.49
N LYS A 344 -19.77 5.20 -16.89
CA LYS A 344 -20.26 5.06 -18.27
C LYS A 344 -19.34 5.74 -19.29
N LYS A 345 -18.90 6.97 -19.01
CA LYS A 345 -17.95 7.68 -19.88
C LYS A 345 -16.63 6.93 -20.08
N ILE A 346 -16.16 6.19 -19.07
CA ILE A 346 -14.95 5.37 -19.20
C ILE A 346 -15.23 4.12 -20.04
N LEU A 347 -16.35 3.43 -19.81
CA LEU A 347 -16.74 2.24 -20.56
C LEU A 347 -16.95 2.56 -22.06
N ASP A 348 -17.62 3.67 -22.37
CA ASP A 348 -17.95 4.07 -23.74
C ASP A 348 -16.72 4.50 -24.57
N LYS A 349 -15.50 4.50 -24.00
CA LYS A 349 -14.26 4.72 -24.75
C LYS A 349 -13.83 3.52 -25.59
N LYS A 350 -14.33 2.32 -25.26
CA LYS A 350 -14.01 1.07 -25.96
C LYS A 350 -15.27 0.51 -26.62
N ASP A 351 -15.09 -0.17 -27.75
CA ASP A 351 -16.14 -0.98 -28.35
C ASP A 351 -16.19 -2.35 -27.66
N TRP A 352 -17.39 -2.80 -27.27
CA TRP A 352 -17.63 -4.06 -26.55
C TRP A 352 -18.32 -5.12 -27.43
N THR A 353 -18.75 -4.76 -28.65
CA THR A 353 -19.58 -5.62 -29.50
C THR A 353 -18.88 -6.91 -29.96
N ALA A 354 -17.56 -6.85 -30.19
CA ALA A 354 -16.75 -7.99 -30.61
C ALA A 354 -16.02 -8.71 -29.45
N THR A 355 -16.39 -8.46 -28.19
CA THR A 355 -15.75 -9.08 -27.02
C THR A 355 -16.41 -10.40 -26.59
N THR A 356 -15.75 -11.14 -25.69
CA THR A 356 -16.33 -12.32 -25.02
C THR A 356 -17.60 -11.97 -24.27
N TYR A 357 -18.44 -12.98 -23.99
CA TYR A 357 -19.70 -12.74 -23.30
C TYR A 357 -19.53 -12.13 -21.90
N ASP A 358 -18.44 -12.45 -21.20
CA ASP A 358 -18.13 -11.89 -19.88
C ASP A 358 -17.96 -10.37 -19.92
N PHE A 359 -17.21 -9.85 -20.89
CA PHE A 359 -17.04 -8.40 -21.07
C PHE A 359 -18.31 -7.70 -21.52
N LYS A 360 -19.10 -8.33 -22.40
CA LYS A 360 -20.42 -7.82 -22.80
C LYS A 360 -21.36 -7.73 -21.60
N LEU A 361 -21.34 -8.75 -20.73
CA LEU A 361 -22.14 -8.79 -19.52
C LEU A 361 -21.70 -7.70 -18.54
N ALA A 362 -20.41 -7.56 -18.29
CA ALA A 362 -19.87 -6.52 -17.44
C ALA A 362 -20.29 -5.11 -17.92
N TYR A 363 -20.17 -4.84 -19.22
CA TYR A 363 -20.62 -3.58 -19.81
C TYR A 363 -22.12 -3.35 -19.62
N ALA A 364 -22.96 -4.36 -19.89
CA ALA A 364 -24.41 -4.26 -19.75
C ALA A 364 -24.83 -3.97 -18.30
N VAL A 365 -24.27 -4.69 -17.32
CA VAL A 365 -24.54 -4.50 -15.89
C VAL A 365 -24.09 -3.12 -15.41
N LEU A 366 -22.88 -2.71 -15.76
CA LEU A 366 -22.33 -1.42 -15.32
C LEU A 366 -23.07 -0.24 -15.97
N SER A 367 -23.59 -0.42 -17.18
CA SER A 367 -24.41 0.56 -17.91
C SER A 367 -25.91 0.47 -17.63
N GLU A 368 -26.34 -0.39 -16.70
CA GLU A 368 -27.74 -0.56 -16.27
C GLU A 368 -28.69 -1.05 -17.39
N LYS A 369 -28.14 -1.74 -18.40
CA LYS A 369 -28.89 -2.41 -19.46
C LYS A 369 -29.28 -3.82 -19.00
N TYR A 370 -30.14 -3.91 -17.99
CA TYR A 370 -30.40 -5.18 -17.30
C TYR A 370 -31.10 -6.23 -18.18
N ALA A 371 -31.90 -5.81 -19.16
CA ALA A 371 -32.50 -6.74 -20.14
C ALA A 371 -31.42 -7.43 -21.00
N ASP A 372 -30.46 -6.65 -21.51
CA ASP A 372 -29.33 -7.19 -22.27
C ASP A 372 -28.45 -8.11 -21.40
N ALA A 373 -28.23 -7.72 -20.14
CA ALA A 373 -27.48 -8.52 -19.17
C ALA A 373 -28.16 -9.88 -18.90
N GLU A 374 -29.48 -9.91 -18.73
CA GLU A 374 -30.24 -11.14 -18.53
C GLU A 374 -30.12 -12.10 -19.72
N GLU A 375 -30.20 -11.57 -20.94
CA GLU A 375 -30.02 -12.38 -22.16
C GLU A 375 -28.61 -12.97 -22.24
N LEU A 376 -27.58 -12.15 -21.93
CA LEU A 376 -26.18 -12.58 -21.90
C LEU A 376 -25.94 -13.67 -20.83
N MET A 377 -26.47 -13.49 -19.62
CA MET A 377 -26.37 -14.50 -18.56
C MET A 377 -27.01 -15.83 -18.96
N LYS A 378 -28.17 -15.80 -19.64
CA LYS A 378 -28.82 -17.01 -20.16
C LYS A 378 -27.99 -17.70 -21.24
N LYS A 379 -27.29 -16.95 -22.10
CA LYS A 379 -26.39 -17.50 -23.12
C LYS A 379 -25.17 -18.16 -22.47
N ILE A 380 -24.50 -17.46 -21.57
CA ILE A 380 -23.33 -17.97 -20.81
C ILE A 380 -23.71 -19.25 -20.06
N GLY A 381 -24.81 -19.25 -19.30
CA GLY A 381 -25.24 -20.40 -18.50
C GLY A 381 -25.68 -21.62 -19.32
N LYS A 382 -26.10 -21.45 -20.59
CA LYS A 382 -26.50 -22.55 -21.48
C LYS A 382 -25.35 -23.09 -22.34
N GLN A 383 -24.34 -22.28 -22.63
CA GLN A 383 -23.26 -22.59 -23.58
C GLN A 383 -21.87 -22.69 -22.93
N GLY A 384 -21.74 -22.33 -21.65
CA GLY A 384 -20.68 -22.81 -20.77
C GLY A 384 -19.23 -22.54 -21.18
N GLU A 385 -18.91 -21.39 -21.76
CA GLU A 385 -17.52 -20.91 -21.77
C GLU A 385 -17.30 -20.07 -20.50
N LEU A 386 -17.00 -20.73 -19.38
CA LEU A 386 -16.35 -20.05 -18.26
C LEU A 386 -14.88 -19.91 -18.63
N SER A 387 -14.39 -18.69 -18.78
CA SER A 387 -12.96 -18.46 -18.97
C SER A 387 -12.20 -18.92 -17.73
N THR A 388 -11.36 -19.95 -17.87
CA THR A 388 -10.43 -20.44 -16.83
C THR A 388 -9.23 -19.50 -16.61
N SER A 389 -9.19 -18.33 -17.24
CA SER A 389 -8.05 -17.40 -17.16
C SER A 389 -7.93 -16.61 -15.84
N ILE A 390 -8.76 -16.91 -14.84
CA ILE A 390 -8.66 -16.36 -13.49
C ILE A 390 -8.74 -17.53 -12.52
N GLU A 391 -7.64 -18.27 -12.38
CA GLU A 391 -7.43 -19.03 -11.14
C GLU A 391 -7.21 -17.98 -10.03
N LEU A 392 -8.21 -17.89 -9.14
CA LEU A 392 -8.36 -16.95 -8.04
C LEU A 392 -7.24 -17.04 -7.00
#